data_AF-A0A2H0TJL0-F1
#
_entry.id   AF-A0A2H0TJL0-F1
#
_cell.length_a   1.000
_cell.length_b   1.000
_cell.length_c   1.000
_cell.angle_alpha   90.00
_cell.angle_beta   90.00
_cell.angle_gamma   90.00
#
_symmetry.space_group_name_H-M   'P 1'
#
loop_
_entity.id
_entity.type
_entity.pdbx_description
1 polymer ?
#
loop_
_entity_poly.entity_id
_entity_poly.type
_entity_poly.pdbx_seq_one_letter_code
_entity_poly.pdbx_strand_id
1 'polypeptide(L)' 'MVTSALSGVFPPGLVVGEINQVKKSDPEPFQAAQIQPAFNIRDLEKLFIITEW' A
#
# COMPACT_ATOMS: atom_id res chain seq x y z
N MET A 1 -0.21 -4.84 4.86
CA MET A 1 0.88 -4.05 4.26
C MET A 1 0.84 -2.63 4.79
N VAL A 2 2.02 -2.02 4.98
CA VAL A 2 2.17 -0.64 5.43
C VAL A 2 3.19 0.12 4.58
N THR A 3 3.12 1.46 4.59
CA THR A 3 4.13 2.33 3.97
C THR A 3 5.49 2.20 4.66
N SER A 4 6.58 2.36 3.91
CA SER A 4 7.97 2.22 4.40
C SER A 4 8.75 3.53 4.53
N ALA A 5 8.19 4.65 4.06
CA ALA A 5 8.85 5.96 3.99
C ALA A 5 10.11 6.09 3.10
N LEU A 6 10.55 5.04 2.42
CA LEU A 6 11.78 5.07 1.61
C LEU A 6 11.75 6.05 0.42
N SER A 7 10.55 6.43 -0.05
CA SER A 7 10.40 7.43 -1.10
C SER A 7 10.43 8.87 -0.60
N GLY A 8 10.35 9.11 0.72
CA GLY A 8 10.19 10.43 1.32
C GLY A 8 8.81 11.07 1.11
N VAL A 9 7.84 10.36 0.52
CA VAL A 9 6.51 10.91 0.18
C VAL A 9 5.46 10.63 1.26
N PHE A 10 5.53 9.46 1.90
CA PHE A 10 4.56 9.04 2.92
C PHE A 10 5.28 8.70 4.22
N PRO A 11 4.71 9.01 5.40
CA PRO A 11 5.22 8.48 6.65
C PRO A 11 5.21 6.95 6.66
N PRO A 12 6.10 6.29 7.42
CA PRO A 12 6.06 4.85 7.59
C PRO A 12 4.83 4.44 8.41
N GLY A 13 4.40 3.18 8.24
CA GLY A 13 3.39 2.58 9.11
C GLY A 13 1.93 2.89 8.76
N LEU A 14 1.66 3.66 7.70
CA LEU A 14 0.28 3.85 7.22
C LEU A 14 -0.23 2.56 6.58
N VAL A 15 -1.44 2.15 6.97
CA VAL A 15 -2.08 0.94 6.43
C VAL A 15 -2.47 1.16 4.97
N VAL A 16 -2.00 0.28 4.09
CA VAL A 16 -2.35 0.28 2.66
C VAL A 16 -3.45 -0.73 2.38
N GLY A 17 -3.34 -1.94 2.92
CA GLY A 17 -4.20 -3.06 2.59
C GLY A 17 -3.57 -4.41 2.86
N GLU A 18 -4.18 -5.46 2.32
CA GLU A 18 -3.77 -6.86 2.49
C GLU A 18 -3.40 -7.48 1.15
N ILE A 19 -2.46 -8.43 1.16
CA ILE A 19 -2.09 -9.17 -0.06
C ILE A 19 -3.20 -10.18 -0.33
N ASN A 20 -3.85 -10.08 -1.49
CA ASN A 20 -4.84 -11.07 -1.91
C ASN A 20 -4.22 -12.21 -2.74
N GLN A 21 -3.13 -11.92 -3.45
CA GLN A 21 -2.44 -12.86 -4.33
C GLN A 21 -0.99 -12.43 -4.52
N VAL A 22 -0.07 -13.39 -4.50
CA VAL A 22 1.32 -13.20 -4.92
C VAL A 22 1.50 -13.83 -6.30
N LYS A 23 1.99 -13.04 -7.25
CA LYS A 23 2.43 -13.49 -8.58
C LYS A 23 3.94 -13.70 -8.53
N LYS A 24 4.33 -14.96 -8.71
CA LYS A 24 5.72 -15.40 -8.76
C LYS A 24 5.89 -16.34 -9.94
N SER A 25 6.96 -16.15 -10.69
CA SER A 25 7.42 -17.05 -11.75
C SER A 25 8.89 -17.34 -11.52
N ASP A 26 9.28 -18.62 -11.50
CA ASP A 26 10.67 -19.03 -11.23
C ASP A 26 11.74 -18.41 -12.15
N PRO A 27 11.50 -18.16 -13.45
CA PRO A 27 12.46 -17.44 -14.29
C PRO A 27 12.52 -15.92 -14.05
N GLU A 28 11.57 -15.32 -13.33
CA GLU A 28 11.52 -13.86 -13.14
C GLU A 28 12.31 -13.42 -11.89
N PRO A 29 13.16 -12.37 -11.97
CA PRO A 29 13.97 -11.91 -10.85
C PRO A 29 13.17 -11.12 -9.80
N PHE A 30 11.88 -10.88 -10.04
CA PHE A 30 11.00 -10.08 -9.18
C PHE A 30 9.69 -10.81 -8.91
N GLN A 31 9.00 -10.39 -7.86
CA GLN A 31 7.66 -10.85 -7.51
C GLN A 31 6.72 -9.65 -7.42
N ALA A 32 5.46 -9.87 -7.75
CA ALA A 32 4.41 -8.88 -7.62
C ALA A 32 3.32 -9.39 -6.68
N ALA A 33 2.67 -8.48 -5.97
CA ALA A 33 1.51 -8.78 -5.14
C ALA A 33 0.33 -7.93 -5.59
N GLN A 34 -0.83 -8.56 -5.72
CA GLN A 34 -2.08 -7.84 -5.84
C GLN A 34 -2.60 -7.55 -4.43
N ILE A 35 -3.06 -6.31 -4.23
CA ILE A 35 -3.44 -5.77 -2.93
C ILE A 35 -4.93 -5.49 -2.92
N GLN A 36 -5.61 -5.98 -1.89
CA GLN A 36 -6.94 -5.52 -1.52
C GLN A 36 -6.77 -4.27 -0.64
N PRO A 37 -7.23 -3.08 -1.07
CA PRO A 37 -7.12 -1.87 -0.27
C PRO A 37 -7.86 -2.00 1.06
N ALA A 38 -7.31 -1.40 2.12
CA ALA A 38 -7.95 -1.41 3.44
C ALA A 38 -9.21 -0.52 3.53
N PHE A 39 -9.49 0.28 2.51
CA PHE A 39 -10.60 1.22 2.46
C PHE A 39 -11.22 1.25 1.07
N ASN A 40 -12.53 1.52 1.00
CA ASN A 40 -13.21 1.83 -0.24
C ASN A 40 -13.24 3.35 -0.45
N ILE A 41 -12.55 3.84 -1.48
CA ILE A 41 -12.50 5.27 -1.79
C ILE A 41 -13.88 5.87 -2.06
N ARG A 42 -14.82 5.05 -2.55
CA ARG A 42 -16.18 5.51 -2.89
C ARG A 42 -17.04 5.83 -1.66
N ASP A 43 -16.65 5.31 -0.49
CA ASP A 43 -17.44 5.42 0.75
C ASP A 43 -16.74 6.32 1.79
N LEU A 44 -15.82 7.20 1.34
CA LEU A 44 -15.09 8.10 2.22
C LEU A 44 -15.87 9.38 2.49
N GLU A 45 -16.16 9.65 3.75
CA GLU A 45 -16.75 10.92 4.21
C GLU A 45 -15.69 11.97 4.59
N LYS A 46 -14.52 11.52 5.03
CA LYS A 46 -13.47 12.37 5.59
C LYS A 46 -12.09 11.95 5.09
N LEU A 47 -11.22 12.94 4.96
CA LEU A 47 -9.82 12.78 4.59
C LEU A 47 -8.94 13.50 5.59
N PHE A 48 -7.73 12.97 5.80
CA PHE A 48 -6.69 13.60 6.60
C PHE A 48 -5.46 13.81 5.73
N ILE A 49 -5.02 15.07 5.63
CA ILE A 49 -3.85 15.46 4.83
C ILE A 49 -2.64 15.55 5.75
N ILE A 50 -1.61 14.78 5.46
CA ILE A 50 -0.32 14.82 6.17
C ILE A 50 0.65 15.57 5.27
N THR A 51 1.07 16.77 5.68
CA THR A 51 2.05 17.58 4.95
C THR A 51 3.46 17.44 5.52
N GLU A 52 3.59 17.09 6.81
CA GLU A 52 4.86 16.95 7.53
C GLU A 52 4.73 15.81 8.56
N TRP A 53 5.82 15.03 8.78
CA TRP A 53 5.82 13.87 9.69
C TRP A 53 7.21 13.50 10.22
#